data_AF-A0A924CWE8-F1
#
_entry.id   AF-A0A924CWE8-F1
#
_cell.length_a   1.000
_cell.length_b   1.000
_cell.length_c   1.000
_cell.angle_alpha   90.00
_cell.angle_beta   90.00
_cell.angle_gamma   90.00
#
_symmetry.space_group_name_H-M   'P 1'
#
loop_
_entity.id
_entity.type
_entity.pdbx_description
1 polymer ?
#
loop_
_entity_poly.entity_id
_entity_poly.type
_entity_poly.pdbx_seq_one_letter_code
_entity_poly.pdbx_strand_id
1 'polypeptide(L)' 'YDAYAAAGGEQVDRARAHMWEVWGTLRWGLACLQLADDHVSGRVRSVERAAIGRRVSEVELDLLHLIRFGDI' A
#
# COMPACT_ATOMS: atom_id res chain seq x y z
N TYR A 1 4.89 8.04 -16.36
CA TYR A 1 5.65 6.94 -16.97
C TYR A 1 6.56 7.38 -18.12
N ASP A 2 6.30 8.50 -18.78
CA ASP A 2 7.11 8.95 -19.94
C ASP A 2 8.56 9.28 -19.57
N ALA A 3 8.80 9.83 -18.38
CA ALA A 3 10.16 10.05 -17.87
C ALA A 3 10.94 8.73 -17.66
N TYR A 4 10.26 7.64 -17.30
CA TYR A 4 10.88 6.32 -17.17
C TYR A 4 11.30 5.78 -18.55
N ALA A 5 10.44 5.94 -19.56
CA ALA A 5 10.75 5.54 -20.93
C ALA A 5 11.88 6.39 -21.52
N ALA A 6 11.85 7.71 -21.31
CA ALA A 6 12.90 8.63 -21.76
C ALA A 6 14.27 8.36 -21.11
N ALA A 7 14.29 7.81 -19.89
CA ALA A 7 15.50 7.38 -19.21
C ALA A 7 16.02 6.00 -19.67
N GLY A 8 15.43 5.39 -20.70
CA GLY A 8 15.85 4.10 -21.26
C GLY A 8 15.03 2.89 -20.77
N GLY A 9 13.96 3.12 -20.00
CA GLY A 9 13.01 2.08 -19.63
C GLY A 9 12.05 1.72 -20.78
N GLU A 10 11.37 0.58 -20.65
CA GLU A 10 10.30 0.21 -21.57
C GLU A 10 9.05 1.08 -21.35
N GLN A 11 8.22 1.19 -22.39
CA GLN A 11 6.92 1.86 -22.27
C GLN A 11 6.04 1.10 -21.28
N VAL A 12 5.58 1.80 -20.25
CA VAL A 12 4.76 1.18 -19.20
C VAL A 12 3.31 1.07 -19.65
N ASP A 13 2.77 -0.15 -19.59
CA ASP A 13 1.34 -0.41 -19.67
C ASP A 13 0.65 0.12 -18.40
N ARG A 14 -0.20 1.13 -18.57
CA ARG A 14 -0.92 1.78 -17.47
C ARG A 14 -1.88 0.84 -16.74
N ALA A 15 -2.54 -0.08 -17.45
CA ALA A 15 -3.47 -1.02 -16.80
C ALA A 15 -2.70 -2.00 -15.91
N ARG A 16 -1.53 -2.45 -16.39
CA ARG A 16 -0.62 -3.28 -15.60
C ARG A 16 -0.06 -2.52 -14.41
N ALA A 17 0.36 -1.27 -14.59
CA ALA A 17 0.86 -0.42 -13.50
C ALA A 17 -0.19 -0.19 -12.41
N HIS A 18 -1.44 0.09 -12.82
CA HIS A 18 -2.55 0.24 -11.90
C HIS A 18 -2.79 -1.02 -11.04
N MET A 19 -2.71 -2.21 -11.65
CA MET A 19 -2.81 -3.45 -10.87
C MET A 19 -1.66 -3.59 -9.84
N TRP A 20 -0.46 -3.14 -10.18
CA TRP A 20 0.66 -3.11 -9.23
C TRP A 20 0.45 -2.09 -8.10
N GLU A 21 -0.19 -0.96 -8.37
CA GLU A 21 -0.59 0.01 -7.36
C GLU A 21 -1.61 -0.60 -6.39
N VAL A 22 -2.69 -1.20 -6.91
CA VAL A 22 -3.69 -1.92 -6.08
C VAL A 22 -3.01 -2.99 -5.22
N TRP A 23 -2.17 -3.83 -5.82
CA TRP A 23 -1.47 -4.89 -5.10
C TRP A 23 -0.47 -4.36 -4.07
N GLY A 24 0.24 -3.28 -4.40
CA GLY A 24 1.17 -2.61 -3.50
C GLY A 24 0.47 -2.05 -2.27
N THR A 25 -0.65 -1.36 -2.49
CA THR A 25 -1.51 -0.82 -1.44
C THR A 25 -2.05 -1.93 -0.55
N LEU A 26 -2.57 -3.03 -1.12
CA LEU A 26 -3.06 -4.17 -0.34
C LEU A 26 -1.97 -4.78 0.54
N ARG A 27 -0.80 -5.02 -0.03
CA ARG A 27 0.33 -5.61 0.69
C ARG A 27 0.78 -4.72 1.86
N TRP A 28 0.76 -3.40 1.66
CA TRP A 28 1.05 -2.46 2.74
C TRP A 28 -0.01 -2.50 3.84
N GLY A 29 -1.29 -2.62 3.49
CA GLY A 29 -2.39 -2.76 4.47
C GLY A 29 -2.24 -4.01 5.34
N LEU A 30 -1.86 -5.14 4.73
CA LEU A 30 -1.54 -6.37 5.48
C LEU A 30 -0.36 -6.19 6.43
N ALA A 31 0.67 -5.43 6.03
CA ALA A 31 1.78 -5.11 6.92
C ALA A 31 1.34 -4.24 8.10
N CYS A 32 0.49 -3.23 7.89
CA CYS A 32 -0.10 -2.44 8.98
C CYS A 32 -0.89 -3.32 9.96
N LEU A 33 -1.71 -4.25 9.46
CA LEU A 33 -2.43 -5.21 10.30
C LEU A 33 -1.48 -6.05 11.16
N GLN A 34 -0.42 -6.59 10.58
CA GLN A 34 0.56 -7.38 11.32
C GLN A 34 1.28 -6.55 12.40
N LEU A 35 1.64 -5.30 12.09
CA LEU A 35 2.28 -4.40 13.07
C LEU A 35 1.33 -4.06 14.22
N ALA A 36 0.04 -3.87 13.94
CA ALA A 36 -0.99 -3.67 14.96
C ALA A 36 -1.13 -4.91 15.85
N ASP A 37 -1.26 -6.11 15.26
CA ASP A 37 -1.35 -7.37 16.01
C ASP A 37 -0.14 -7.59 16.90
N ASP A 38 1.07 -7.38 16.37
CA ASP A 38 2.31 -7.56 17.13
C ASP A 38 2.36 -6.64 18.37
N HIS A 39 1.82 -5.42 18.27
CA HIS A 39 1.71 -4.51 19.41
C HIS A 39 0.63 -4.95 20.41
N VAL A 40 -0.60 -5.20 19.93
CA VAL A 40 -1.78 -5.46 20.77
C VAL A 40 -1.68 -6.82 21.47
N SER A 41 -1.14 -7.83 20.79
CA SER A 41 -0.87 -9.16 21.37
C SER A 41 0.27 -9.13 22.40
N GLY A 42 1.05 -8.05 22.46
CA GLY A 42 2.23 -7.94 23.31
C GLY A 42 3.46 -8.69 22.79
N ARG A 43 3.38 -9.33 21.61
CA ARG A 43 4.52 -10.02 20.97
C ARG A 43 5.71 -9.09 20.79
N VAL A 44 5.44 -7.84 20.38
CA VAL A 44 6.42 -6.76 20.31
C VAL A 44 5.82 -5.46 20.83
N ARG A 45 6.14 -5.12 22.09
CA ARG A 45 5.71 -3.85 22.72
C ARG A 45 6.50 -2.66 22.15
N SER A 46 5.98 -2.05 21.09
CA SER A 46 6.57 -0.85 20.45
C SER A 46 5.51 0.19 20.09
N VAL A 47 5.75 1.45 20.45
CA VAL A 47 4.88 2.59 20.10
C VAL A 47 4.86 2.82 18.58
N GLU A 48 5.99 2.65 17.91
CA GLU A 48 6.08 2.75 16.46
C GLU A 48 5.14 1.76 15.76
N ARG A 49 5.07 0.52 16.25
CA ARG A 49 4.18 -0.51 15.69
C ARG A 49 2.71 -0.16 15.86
N ALA A 50 2.32 0.37 17.02
CA ALA A 50 0.96 0.89 17.23
C ALA A 50 0.67 2.08 16.30
N ALA A 51 1.63 2.97 16.11
CA ALA A 51 1.49 4.15 15.27
C ALA A 51 1.35 3.78 13.78
N ILE A 52 2.16 2.85 13.27
CA ILE A 52 2.05 2.40 11.87
C ILE A 52 0.79 1.53 11.69
N GLY A 53 0.50 0.65 12.65
CA GLY A 53 -0.62 -0.28 12.55
C GLY A 53 -1.98 0.40 12.43
N ARG A 54 -2.15 1.59 13.03
CA ARG A 54 -3.39 2.38 12.92
C ARG A 54 -3.71 2.81 11.48
N ARG A 55 -2.72 2.82 10.59
CA ARG A 55 -2.88 3.28 9.20
C ARG A 55 -3.67 2.31 8.33
N VAL A 56 -4.05 1.13 8.84
CA VAL A 56 -4.86 0.17 8.07
C VAL A 56 -6.11 0.81 7.47
N SER A 57 -6.80 1.68 8.20
CA SER A 57 -8.01 2.35 7.72
C SER A 57 -7.75 3.32 6.56
N GLU A 58 -6.58 3.97 6.53
CA GLU A 58 -6.16 4.81 5.40
C GLU A 58 -5.98 3.92 4.16
N VAL A 59 -5.30 2.79 4.33
CA VAL A 59 -5.02 1.86 3.24
C VAL A 59 -6.29 1.20 2.69
N GLU A 60 -7.27 0.91 3.55
CA GLU A 60 -8.59 0.42 3.12
C GLU A 60 -9.31 1.44 2.24
N LEU A 61 -9.26 2.73 2.59
CA LEU A 61 -9.81 3.81 1.78
C LEU A 61 -9.05 3.96 0.46
N ASP A 62 -7.72 3.91 0.48
CA ASP A 62 -6.89 3.98 -0.72
C ASP A 62 -7.21 2.83 -1.69
N LEU A 63 -7.40 1.61 -1.16
CA LEU A 63 -7.81 0.45 -1.96
C LEU A 63 -9.17 0.65 -2.61
N LEU A 64 -10.14 1.18 -1.87
CA LEU A 64 -11.47 1.47 -2.41
C LEU A 64 -11.39 2.52 -3.52
N HIS A 65 -10.55 3.54 -3.36
CA HIS A 65 -10.35 4.55 -4.41
C HIS A 65 -9.70 3.95 -5.65
N LEU A 66 -8.61 3.20 -5.49
CA LEU A 66 -7.95 2.54 -6.61
C LEU A 66 -8.88 1.59 -7.35
N ILE A 67 -9.66 0.76 -6.65
CA ILE A 67 -10.57 -0.21 -7.28
C ILE A 67 -11.75 0.49 -7.96
N ARG A 68 -12.29 1.56 -7.36
CA ARG A 68 -13.52 2.20 -7.84
C ARG A 68 -13.27 3.29 -8.88
N PHE A 69 -12.19 4.04 -8.73
CA PHE A 69 -11.92 5.25 -9.52
C PHE A 69 -10.65 5.12 -10.38
N GLY A 70 -9.75 4.21 -10.03
CA GLY A 70 -8.52 3.95 -10.78
C GLY A 70 -7.29 4.74 -10.29
N ASP A 71 -7.48 5.59 -9.28
CA ASP A 71 -6.47 6.48 -8.69
C ASP A 71 -6.79 6.77 -7.20
N ILE A 72 -5.86 7.45 -6.52
CA ILE A 72 -5.99 7.97 -5.14
C ILE A 72 -6.00 9.49 -5.19
#